data_AF-A0A2T2S5V0-F1
#
_entry.id   AF-A0A2T2S5V0-F1
#
_cell.length_a   1.000
_cell.length_b   1.000
_cell.length_c   1.000
_cell.angle_alpha   90.00
_cell.angle_beta   90.00
_cell.angle_gamma   90.00
#
_symmetry.space_group_name_H-M   'P 1'
#
loop_
_entity.id
_entity.type
_entity.pdbx_description
1 polymer ?
#
loop_
_entity_poly.entity_id
_entity_poly.type
_entity_poly.pdbx_seq_one_letter_code
_entity_poly.pdbx_strand_id
1 'polypeptide(L)' 'VALYDVLGREVKTLHRGRVSGGQAQQVPLDASALSSGMYFLRIEGNGFTRTERITVAR' A
#
# COMPACT_ATOMS: atom_id res chain seq x y z
N VAL A 1 -1.29 -5.02 4.26
CA VAL A 1 -0.86 -4.07 3.22
C VAL A 1 -1.56 -2.74 3.47
N ALA A 2 -0.79 -1.68 3.63
CA ALA A 2 -1.32 -0.36 3.98
C ALA A 2 -0.60 0.75 3.21
N LEU A 3 -1.31 1.85 2.98
CA LEU A 3 -0.85 3.03 2.28
C LEU A 3 -0.64 4.16 3.30
N TYR A 4 0.49 4.85 3.17
CA TYR A 4 0.91 5.93 4.05
C TYR A 4 1.14 7.20 3.25
N ASP A 5 0.86 8.36 3.86
CA ASP A 5 1.32 9.63 3.33
C ASP A 5 2.82 9.86 3.66
N VAL A 6 3.38 10.98 3.16
CA VAL A 6 4.78 11.34 3.37
C VAL A 6 5.14 11.62 4.84
N LEU A 7 4.15 11.85 5.70
CA LEU A 7 4.33 12.06 7.14
C LEU A 7 4.27 10.73 7.91
N GLY A 8 4.04 9.61 7.23
CA GLY A 8 3.93 8.29 7.84
C GLY A 8 2.56 7.98 8.44
N ARG A 9 1.54 8.79 8.17
CA ARG A 9 0.16 8.49 8.62
C ARG A 9 -0.45 7.43 7.73
N GLU A 10 -1.05 6.40 8.31
CA GLU A 10 -1.82 5.40 7.54
C GLU A 10 -3.08 6.07 6.99
N VAL A 11 -3.17 6.16 5.67
CA VAL A 11 -4.33 6.78 4.99
C VAL A 11 -5.31 5.74 4.48
N LYS A 12 -4.85 4.50 4.22
CA LYS A 12 -5.71 3.42 3.74
C LYS A 12 -5.12 2.04 4.02
N THR A 13 -5.90 1.14 4.60
CA THR A 13 -5.57 -0.30 4.60
C THR A 13 -6.09 -0.93 3.30
N LEU A 14 -5.24 -1.54 2.49
CA LEU A 14 -5.63 -2.18 1.22
C LEU A 14 -5.91 -3.68 1.35
N HIS A 15 -5.25 -4.34 2.29
CA HIS A 15 -5.49 -5.75 2.58
C HIS A 15 -5.16 -6.05 4.05
N ARG A 16 -6.07 -6.78 4.71
CA ARG A 16 -5.87 -7.36 6.04
C ARG A 16 -5.85 -8.88 5.93
N GLY A 17 -4.88 -9.51 6.58
CA GLY A 17 -4.70 -10.95 6.56
C GLY A 17 -3.35 -11.38 6.00
N ARG A 18 -3.10 -12.69 6.08
CA ARG A 18 -1.90 -13.29 5.50
C ARG A 18 -2.10 -13.47 4.00
N VAL A 19 -1.09 -13.05 3.23
CA VAL A 19 -0.96 -13.45 1.83
C VAL A 19 -0.17 -14.75 1.82
N SER A 20 -0.78 -15.82 1.32
CA SER A 20 -0.10 -17.11 1.15
C SER A 20 1.03 -16.96 0.14
N GLY A 21 2.23 -17.45 0.50
CA GLY A 21 3.37 -17.45 -0.42
C GLY A 21 3.10 -18.30 -1.66
N GLY A 22 3.76 -17.96 -2.77
CA GLY A 22 3.69 -18.73 -4.03
C GLY A 22 2.56 -18.35 -4.98
N GLN A 23 1.72 -17.37 -4.64
CA GLN A 23 0.69 -16.83 -5.54
C GLN A 23 0.82 -15.31 -5.65
N ALA A 24 0.66 -14.79 -6.87
CA ALA A 24 0.54 -13.36 -7.09
C ALA A 24 -0.80 -12.88 -6.55
N GLN A 25 -0.78 -12.07 -5.50
CA GLN A 25 -1.98 -11.46 -4.93
C GLN A 25 -2.22 -10.08 -5.57
N GLN A 26 -3.35 -9.90 -6.23
CA GLN A 26 -3.79 -8.60 -6.70
C GLN A 26 -4.47 -7.85 -5.55
N VAL A 27 -3.97 -6.65 -5.24
CA VAL A 27 -4.55 -5.78 -4.22
C VAL A 27 -5.00 -4.49 -4.90
N PRO A 28 -6.32 -4.29 -5.13
CA PRO A 28 -6.80 -3.11 -5.81
C PRO A 28 -6.58 -1.86 -4.96
N LEU A 29 -6.08 -0.79 -5.58
CA LEU A 29 -5.96 0.53 -4.98
C LEU A 29 -6.93 1.48 -5.69
N ASP A 30 -8.05 1.78 -5.04
CA ASP A 30 -8.88 2.91 -5.42
C ASP A 30 -8.25 4.20 -4.87
N ALA A 31 -7.70 5.01 -5.76
CA ALA A 31 -7.06 6.29 -5.47
C ALA A 31 -8.01 7.49 -5.69
N SER A 32 -9.29 7.28 -6.01
CA SER A 32 -10.24 8.35 -6.33
C SER A 32 -10.39 9.39 -5.21
N ALA A 33 -10.36 8.96 -3.96
CA ALA A 33 -10.44 9.82 -2.77
C ALA A 33 -9.08 10.37 -2.29
N LEU A 34 -7.98 10.02 -2.95
CA LEU A 34 -6.65 10.51 -2.59
C LEU A 34 -6.34 11.83 -3.32
N SER A 35 -5.81 12.81 -2.58
CA SER A 35 -5.24 14.01 -3.18
C SER A 35 -4.02 13.65 -4.04
N SER A 36 -3.74 14.46 -5.06
CA SER A 36 -2.49 14.34 -5.83
C SER A 36 -1.29 14.44 -4.90
N GLY A 37 -0.27 13.64 -5.14
CA GLY A 37 0.92 13.62 -4.30
C GLY A 37 1.59 12.25 -4.23
N MET A 38 2.62 12.19 -3.40
CA MET A 38 3.41 10.99 -3.15
C MET A 38 2.88 10.24 -1.93
N TYR A 39 2.85 8.92 -2.04
CA TYR A 39 2.45 7.99 -0.99
C TYR A 39 3.42 6.81 -0.94
N PHE A 40 3.38 6.06 0.15
CA PHE A 40 4.17 4.85 0.34
C PHE A 40 3.26 3.66 0.64
N LEU A 41 3.32 2.65 -0.22
CA LEU A 41 2.68 1.37 0.00
C LEU A 41 3.62 0.48 0.81
N ARG A 42 3.17 0.02 1.98
CA ARG A 42 3.91 -0.92 2.82
C ARG A 42 3.27 -2.30 2.80
N ILE A 43 4.08 -3.29 2.45
CA ILE A 43 3.74 -4.71 2.43
C ILE A 43 4.60 -5.39 3.49
N GLU A 44 3.94 -5.97 4.48
CA GLU A 44 4.57 -6.73 5.54
C GLU A 44 4.21 -8.20 5.38
N GLY A 45 5.22 -9.05 5.39
CA GLY A 45 5.09 -10.49 5.32
C GLY A 45 5.94 -11.17 6.39
N ASN A 46 6.02 -12.50 6.36
CA ASN A 46 6.82 -13.23 7.33
C ASN A 46 8.32 -12.97 7.09
N GLY A 47 8.95 -12.16 7.94
CA GLY A 47 10.38 -11.86 7.88
C GLY A 47 10.80 -10.82 6.84
N PHE A 48 9.86 -10.13 6.17
CA PHE A 48 10.20 -9.04 5.25
C PHE A 48 9.22 -7.87 5.33
N THR A 49 9.74 -6.69 5.03
CA THR A 49 8.96 -5.49 4.74
C THR A 49 9.39 -4.96 3.38
N ARG A 50 8.44 -4.68 2.51
CA ARG A 50 8.65 -4.05 1.22
C ARG A 50 7.87 -2.75 1.18
N THR A 51 8.54 -1.68 0.74
CA THR A 51 7.93 -0.37 0.58
C THR A 51 8.04 0.06 -0.88
N GLU A 52 6.94 0.51 -1.46
CA GLU A 52 6.89 1.04 -2.81
C GLU A 52 6.35 2.47 -2.82
N ARG A 53 6.97 3.33 -3.62
CA ARG A 53 6.51 4.71 -3.80
C ARG A 53 5.41 4.74 -4.85
N ILE A 54 4.32 5.41 -4.52
CA ILE A 54 3.19 5.66 -5.42
C ILE A 54 3.04 7.16 -5.62
N THR A 55 2.81 7.58 -6.86
CA THR A 55 2.44 8.97 -7.18
C THR A 55 1.02 8.98 -7.71
N VAL A 56 0.16 9.78 -7.07
CA VAL A 56 -1.17 10.09 -7.59
C VAL A 56 -1.08 11.41 -8.34
N ALA A 57 -1.40 11.38 -9.63
CA ALA A 57 -1.54 12.56 -10.48
C ALA A 57 -2.98 12.61 -11.03
N ARG A 58 -3.43 13.80 -11.43
CA ARG A 58 -4.76 14.05 -12.01
C ARG A 58 -4.60 14.70 -13.36
#